data_AF-S6A518-F1
#
_entry.id   AF-S6A518-F1
#
_cell.length_a   1.000
_cell.length_b   1.000
_cell.length_c   1.000
_cell.angle_alpha   90.00
_cell.angle_beta   90.00
_cell.angle_gamma   90.00
#
_symmetry.space_group_name_H-M   'P 1'
#
loop_
_entity.id
_entity.type
_entity.pdbx_description
1 polymer ?
#
loop_
_entity_poly.entity_id
_entity_poly.type
_entity_poly.pdbx_seq_one_letter_code
_entity_poly.pdbx_strand_id
1 'polypeptide(L)'
;MDKVSLKDKLKDIKPDIPIDEDSLLKYVELLDVQYNTSLQFSDKFKQLPLEEIQKGFAEGKPAYLSVPLKIEEEDLLASYKAIISFLRENIPETVEPIDKIEASRESGEIKLSELSDALFAGNEEQVHEAAEKIQVDPEVLEAILAWSIQPIFEAFSRALSGETDFSSWKSGRCPVCGGPSRLEFIDEEGHSHLKCQFCGAEWSYPEGKCPYCGNEESESIIEIPVKGEDKFRLMACYKCGGYWKIVDERKVGTNIPRSLYDIWSFRLDLLASGQK
;
A
#
# COMPACT_ATOMS: atom_id res chain seq x y z
N MET A 1 -16.22 -12.20 3.88
CA MET A 1 -16.47 -11.31 2.74
C MET A 1 -16.99 -12.15 1.60
N ASP A 2 -18.27 -11.97 1.23
CA ASP A 2 -18.77 -12.49 -0.03
C ASP A 2 -17.86 -11.98 -1.15
N LYS A 3 -17.40 -12.90 -2.02
CA LYS A 3 -16.52 -12.62 -3.16
C LYS A 3 -17.25 -11.78 -4.20
N VAL A 4 -17.53 -10.52 -3.90
CA VAL A 4 -17.80 -9.58 -4.98
C VAL A 4 -16.47 -9.29 -5.64
N SER A 5 -16.36 -9.66 -6.91
CA SER A 5 -15.14 -9.47 -7.69
C SER A 5 -14.79 -7.98 -7.69
N LEU A 6 -13.53 -7.63 -7.38
CA LEU A 6 -13.05 -6.25 -7.49
C LEU A 6 -13.28 -5.71 -8.91
N LYS A 7 -13.18 -6.59 -9.92
CA LYS A 7 -13.46 -6.30 -11.33
C LYS A 7 -14.91 -5.88 -11.58
N ASP A 8 -15.87 -6.43 -10.83
CA ASP A 8 -17.27 -6.02 -10.95
C ASP A 8 -17.49 -4.66 -10.29
N LYS A 9 -16.88 -4.41 -9.14
CA LYS A 9 -16.95 -3.12 -8.46
C LYS A 9 -16.22 -2.00 -9.19
N LEU A 10 -15.18 -2.32 -9.95
CA LEU A 10 -14.48 -1.36 -10.80
C LEU A 10 -15.43 -0.68 -11.79
N LYS A 11 -16.43 -1.41 -12.32
CA LYS A 11 -17.41 -0.86 -13.28
C LYS A 11 -18.22 0.30 -12.70
N ASP A 12 -18.48 0.25 -11.39
CA ASP A 12 -19.27 1.27 -10.69
C ASP A 12 -18.50 2.59 -10.53
N ILE A 13 -17.16 2.52 -10.53
CA ILE A 13 -16.28 3.67 -10.23
C ILE A 13 -15.42 4.13 -11.40
N LYS A 14 -15.27 3.30 -12.45
CA LYS A 14 -14.47 3.60 -13.64
C LYS A 14 -14.71 5.00 -14.22
N PRO A 15 -15.94 5.52 -14.36
CA PRO A 15 -16.17 6.85 -14.93
C PRO A 15 -15.46 8.00 -14.20
N ASP A 16 -15.09 7.79 -12.93
CA ASP A 16 -14.42 8.79 -12.10
C ASP A 16 -12.89 8.76 -12.25
N ILE A 17 -12.35 7.68 -12.79
CA ILE A 17 -10.91 7.40 -12.78
C ILE A 17 -10.30 7.78 -14.13
N PRO A 18 -9.37 8.74 -14.19
CA PRO A 18 -8.78 9.23 -15.43
C PRO A 18 -7.65 8.29 -15.93
N ILE A 19 -7.93 6.99 -15.99
CA ILE A 19 -7.03 5.93 -16.47
C ILE A 19 -7.82 5.09 -17.47
N ASP A 20 -7.15 4.59 -18.51
CA ASP A 20 -7.80 3.72 -19.48
C ASP A 20 -8.26 2.40 -18.86
N GLU A 21 -9.26 1.77 -19.49
CA GLU A 21 -9.91 0.57 -18.96
C GLU A 21 -8.97 -0.64 -18.85
N ASP A 22 -8.04 -0.79 -19.79
CA ASP A 22 -7.12 -1.92 -19.83
C ASP A 22 -6.13 -1.83 -18.67
N SER A 23 -5.56 -0.65 -18.44
CA SER A 23 -4.68 -0.38 -17.29
C SER A 23 -5.39 -0.56 -15.94
N LEU A 24 -6.63 -0.07 -15.81
CA LEU A 24 -7.41 -0.25 -14.57
C LEU A 24 -7.73 -1.72 -14.31
N LEU A 25 -8.05 -2.45 -15.37
CA LEU A 25 -8.36 -3.86 -15.25
C LEU A 25 -7.13 -4.65 -14.79
N LYS A 26 -5.96 -4.39 -15.38
CA LYS A 26 -4.69 -5.01 -14.98
C LYS A 26 -4.32 -4.67 -13.54
N TYR A 27 -4.53 -3.42 -13.11
CA TYR A 27 -4.32 -3.03 -11.72
C TYR A 27 -5.18 -3.86 -10.75
N VAL A 28 -6.47 -4.00 -11.04
CA VAL A 28 -7.39 -4.79 -10.20
C VAL A 28 -7.05 -6.28 -10.22
N GLU A 29 -6.66 -6.83 -11.37
CA GLU A 29 -6.23 -8.22 -11.49
C GLU A 29 -4.91 -8.46 -10.73
N LEU A 30 -4.00 -7.49 -10.70
CA LEU A 30 -2.81 -7.54 -9.85
C LEU A 30 -3.17 -7.57 -8.36
N LEU A 31 -4.13 -6.74 -7.91
CA LEU A 31 -4.63 -6.79 -6.53
C LEU A 31 -5.22 -8.16 -6.18
N ASP A 32 -5.94 -8.80 -7.11
CA ASP A 32 -6.47 -10.15 -6.90
C ASP A 32 -5.33 -11.20 -6.82
N VAL A 33 -4.29 -11.08 -7.65
CA VAL A 33 -3.08 -11.93 -7.56
C VAL A 33 -2.39 -11.75 -6.22
N GLN A 34 -2.20 -10.51 -5.77
CA GLN A 34 -1.59 -10.20 -4.49
C GLN A 34 -2.40 -10.75 -3.32
N TYR A 35 -3.72 -10.53 -3.31
CA TYR A 35 -4.61 -11.05 -2.30
C TYR A 35 -4.57 -12.59 -2.24
N ASN A 36 -4.68 -13.28 -3.38
CA ASN A 36 -4.65 -14.74 -3.41
C ASN A 36 -3.29 -15.30 -2.97
N THR A 37 -2.20 -14.63 -3.34
CA THR A 37 -0.84 -14.96 -2.89
C THR A 37 -0.71 -14.77 -1.38
N SER A 38 -1.30 -13.71 -0.82
CA SER A 38 -1.30 -13.44 0.63
C SER A 38 -1.89 -14.59 1.45
N LEU A 39 -2.88 -15.32 0.89
CA LEU A 39 -3.53 -16.41 1.60
C LEU A 39 -2.56 -17.56 1.93
N GLN A 40 -1.50 -17.74 1.12
CA GLN A 40 -0.48 -18.76 1.34
C GLN A 40 0.33 -18.51 2.62
N PHE A 41 0.46 -17.25 3.04
CA PHE A 41 1.22 -16.86 4.23
C PHE A 41 0.36 -16.80 5.50
N SER A 42 -0.94 -17.12 5.42
CA SER A 42 -1.85 -17.07 6.59
C SER A 42 -1.35 -17.93 7.76
N ASP A 43 -0.80 -19.11 7.44
CA ASP A 43 -0.31 -20.06 8.45
C ASP A 43 0.96 -19.56 9.15
N LYS A 44 1.79 -18.76 8.46
CA LYS A 44 3.01 -18.15 9.01
C LYS A 44 2.71 -17.17 10.13
N PHE A 45 1.53 -16.53 10.10
CA PHE A 45 1.13 -15.48 11.04
C PHE A 45 0.04 -15.92 12.04
N LYS A 46 -0.18 -17.23 12.22
CA LYS A 46 -1.15 -17.75 13.21
C LYS A 46 -0.79 -17.46 14.66
N GLN A 47 0.49 -17.30 14.97
CA GLN A 47 0.97 -17.08 16.34
C GLN A 47 1.87 -15.85 16.35
N LEU A 48 1.25 -14.69 16.58
CA LEU A 48 1.95 -13.42 16.68
C LEU A 48 2.35 -13.17 18.14
N PRO A 49 3.56 -12.67 18.42
CA PRO A 49 3.98 -12.27 19.76
C PRO A 49 3.33 -10.92 20.12
N LEU A 50 2.02 -10.94 20.42
CA LEU A 50 1.21 -9.72 20.61
C LEU A 50 1.74 -8.82 21.73
N GLU A 51 2.29 -9.39 22.80
CA GLU A 51 2.90 -8.61 23.90
C GLU A 51 4.10 -7.77 23.41
N GLU A 52 4.95 -8.34 22.56
CA GLU A 52 6.11 -7.62 21.98
C GLU A 52 5.64 -6.53 21.01
N ILE A 53 4.63 -6.84 20.19
CA ILE A 53 4.02 -5.87 19.26
C ILE A 53 3.43 -4.68 20.03
N GLN A 54 2.64 -4.94 21.08
CA GLN A 54 2.02 -3.91 21.91
C GLN A 54 3.06 -3.07 22.64
N LYS A 55 4.13 -3.68 23.14
CA LYS A 55 5.27 -2.95 23.71
C LYS A 55 5.92 -2.05 22.67
N GLY A 56 6.12 -2.54 21.46
CA GLY A 56 6.65 -1.75 20.35
C GLY A 56 5.74 -0.57 19.99
N PHE A 57 4.41 -0.75 19.98
CA PHE A 57 3.47 0.37 19.77
C PHE A 57 3.64 1.47 20.81
N ALA A 58 3.83 1.12 22.08
CA ALA A 58 4.10 2.10 23.14
C ALA A 58 5.42 2.87 22.94
N GLU A 59 6.38 2.28 22.21
CA GLU A 59 7.65 2.90 21.81
C GLU A 59 7.57 3.61 20.44
N GLY A 60 6.40 3.64 19.80
CA GLY A 60 6.23 4.23 18.46
C GLY A 60 6.80 3.38 17.32
N LYS A 61 7.03 2.08 17.56
CA LYS A 61 7.51 1.12 16.56
C LYS A 61 6.35 0.36 15.94
N PRO A 62 6.23 0.35 14.60
CA PRO A 62 5.25 -0.50 13.91
C PRO A 62 5.56 -1.98 14.14
N ALA A 63 4.56 -2.83 13.98
CA ALA A 63 4.61 -4.24 14.32
C ALA A 63 5.77 -4.97 13.64
N TYR A 64 6.08 -4.65 12.37
CA TYR A 64 7.19 -5.28 11.65
C TYR A 64 8.56 -5.02 12.28
N LEU A 65 8.76 -3.91 12.99
CA LEU A 65 9.99 -3.61 13.74
C LEU A 65 9.96 -4.15 15.17
N SER A 66 8.77 -4.45 15.67
CA SER A 66 8.55 -4.98 17.02
C SER A 66 8.78 -6.49 17.09
N VAL A 67 8.74 -7.18 15.96
CA VAL A 67 8.91 -8.63 15.86
C VAL A 67 10.02 -9.00 14.89
N PRO A 68 10.67 -10.17 15.05
CA PRO A 68 11.63 -10.68 14.07
C PRO A 68 10.89 -11.23 12.85
N LEU A 69 10.16 -10.38 12.13
CA LEU A 69 9.50 -10.74 10.87
C LEU A 69 10.55 -10.82 9.78
N LYS A 70 11.37 -11.87 9.81
CA LYS A 70 12.34 -12.10 8.76
C LYS A 70 11.61 -12.61 7.52
N ILE A 71 11.63 -11.81 6.46
CA ILE A 71 11.15 -12.21 5.15
C ILE A 71 12.21 -13.17 4.61
N GLU A 72 11.93 -14.47 4.70
CA GLU A 72 12.83 -15.47 4.18
C GLU A 72 12.82 -15.42 2.65
N GLU A 73 13.98 -15.64 2.02
CA GLU A 73 14.14 -15.62 0.56
C GLU A 73 13.13 -16.57 -0.14
N GLU A 74 12.81 -17.70 0.48
CA GLU A 74 11.86 -18.68 -0.05
C GLU A 74 10.42 -18.14 -0.14
N ASP A 75 9.95 -17.44 0.91
CA ASP A 75 8.62 -16.84 0.94
C ASP A 75 8.50 -15.72 -0.08
N LEU A 76 9.54 -14.88 -0.13
CA LEU A 76 9.60 -13.79 -1.08
C LEU A 76 9.67 -14.31 -2.52
N LEU A 77 10.44 -15.36 -2.79
CA LEU A 77 10.52 -15.98 -4.10
C LEU A 77 9.17 -16.59 -4.53
N ALA A 78 8.43 -17.22 -3.61
CA ALA A 78 7.10 -17.74 -3.90
C ALA A 78 6.13 -16.63 -4.30
N SER A 79 6.13 -15.52 -3.55
CA SER A 79 5.31 -14.35 -3.86
C SER A 79 5.72 -13.68 -5.17
N TYR A 80 7.01 -13.42 -5.33
CA TYR A 80 7.62 -12.85 -6.52
C TYR A 80 7.25 -13.62 -7.80
N LYS A 81 7.30 -14.95 -7.77
CA LYS A 81 6.92 -15.80 -8.91
C LYS A 81 5.47 -15.59 -9.35
N ALA A 82 4.55 -15.42 -8.40
CA ALA A 82 3.15 -15.15 -8.71
C ALA A 82 2.99 -13.79 -9.41
N ILE A 83 3.69 -12.76 -8.91
CA ILE A 83 3.68 -11.42 -9.48
C ILE A 83 4.27 -11.42 -10.89
N ILE A 84 5.48 -11.95 -11.08
CA ILE A 84 6.13 -11.90 -12.41
C ILE A 84 5.41 -12.75 -13.46
N SER A 85 4.72 -13.83 -13.06
CA SER A 85 3.88 -14.60 -13.98
C SER A 85 2.74 -13.74 -14.51
N PHE A 86 2.05 -13.02 -13.63
CA PHE A 86 0.99 -12.09 -14.03
C PHE A 86 1.53 -10.96 -14.92
N LEU A 87 2.65 -10.34 -14.53
CA LEU A 87 3.24 -9.23 -15.28
C LEU A 87 3.65 -9.66 -16.69
N ARG A 88 4.31 -10.81 -16.85
CA ARG A 88 4.69 -11.34 -18.18
C ARG A 88 3.50 -11.59 -19.09
N GLU A 89 2.39 -12.07 -18.54
CA GLU A 89 1.19 -12.40 -19.31
C GLU A 89 0.39 -11.16 -19.72
N ASN A 90 0.38 -10.11 -18.88
CA ASN A 90 -0.57 -9.00 -19.03
C ASN A 90 0.09 -7.64 -19.33
N ILE A 91 1.40 -7.49 -19.10
CA ILE A 91 2.17 -6.25 -19.31
C ILE A 91 3.44 -6.57 -20.09
N PRO A 92 3.37 -6.63 -21.44
CA PRO A 92 4.47 -7.05 -22.30
C PRO A 92 5.78 -6.29 -22.08
N GLU A 93 5.72 -5.01 -21.71
CA GLU A 93 6.88 -4.16 -21.46
C GLU A 93 7.72 -4.63 -20.26
N THR A 94 7.15 -5.44 -19.36
CA THR A 94 7.86 -5.99 -18.20
C THR A 94 8.67 -7.25 -18.49
N VAL A 95 8.48 -7.87 -19.66
CA VAL A 95 9.12 -9.18 -19.97
C VAL A 95 10.64 -9.08 -19.96
N GLU A 96 11.22 -8.11 -20.68
CA GLU A 96 12.68 -7.92 -20.72
C GLU A 96 13.27 -7.56 -19.35
N PRO A 97 12.71 -6.58 -18.58
CA PRO A 97 13.13 -6.35 -17.21
C PRO A 97 13.11 -7.60 -16.32
N ILE A 98 12.03 -8.38 -16.37
CA ILE A 98 11.89 -9.60 -15.56
C ILE A 98 12.93 -10.66 -15.98
N ASP A 99 13.23 -10.81 -17.28
CA ASP A 99 14.29 -11.73 -17.74
C ASP A 99 15.66 -11.37 -17.15
N LYS A 100 15.99 -10.07 -17.08
CA LYS A 100 17.24 -9.59 -16.46
C LYS A 100 17.28 -9.84 -14.96
N ILE A 101 16.19 -9.51 -14.25
CA ILE A 101 16.06 -9.75 -12.80
C ILE A 101 16.24 -11.24 -12.50
N GLU A 102 15.58 -12.13 -13.26
CA GLU A 102 15.70 -13.57 -13.07
C GLU A 102 17.14 -14.07 -13.32
N ALA A 103 17.79 -13.64 -14.40
CA ALA A 103 19.18 -14.04 -14.69
C ALA A 103 20.15 -13.59 -13.59
N SER A 104 20.00 -12.37 -13.07
CA SER A 104 20.83 -11.85 -11.97
C SER A 104 20.52 -12.55 -10.64
N ARG A 105 19.25 -12.92 -10.38
CA ARG A 105 18.87 -13.71 -9.20
C ARG A 105 19.47 -15.12 -9.25
N GLU A 106 19.36 -15.79 -10.39
CA GLU A 106 19.86 -17.17 -10.59
C GLU A 106 21.39 -17.25 -10.55
N SER A 107 22.09 -16.22 -11.02
CA SER A 107 23.54 -16.11 -10.90
C SER A 107 24.02 -15.71 -9.49
N GLY A 108 23.10 -15.31 -8.61
CA GLY A 108 23.40 -14.83 -7.26
C GLY A 108 23.95 -13.40 -7.20
N GLU A 109 23.85 -12.65 -8.30
CA GLU A 109 24.26 -11.26 -8.39
C GLU A 109 23.40 -10.33 -7.54
N ILE A 110 22.12 -10.68 -7.38
CA ILE A 110 21.16 -10.03 -6.50
C ILE A 110 20.46 -11.08 -5.63
N LYS A 111 19.97 -10.66 -4.47
CA LYS A 111 19.03 -11.44 -3.64
C LYS A 111 17.79 -10.61 -3.38
N LEU A 112 16.63 -11.21 -3.53
CA LEU A 112 15.38 -10.48 -3.39
C LEU A 112 15.20 -9.99 -1.95
N SER A 113 15.57 -10.79 -0.96
CA SER A 113 15.49 -10.42 0.46
C SER A 113 16.37 -9.21 0.80
N GLU A 114 17.61 -9.16 0.28
CA GLU A 114 18.52 -8.04 0.54
C GLU A 114 18.01 -6.73 -0.08
N LEU A 115 17.49 -6.78 -1.31
CA LEU A 115 16.90 -5.59 -1.95
C LEU A 115 15.57 -5.19 -1.31
N SER A 116 14.80 -6.15 -0.83
CA SER A 116 13.55 -5.90 -0.09
C SER A 116 13.84 -5.20 1.23
N ASP A 117 14.81 -5.69 2.01
CA ASP A 117 15.22 -5.06 3.26
C ASP A 117 15.73 -3.63 3.01
N ALA A 118 16.48 -3.41 1.93
CA ALA A 118 16.94 -2.09 1.53
C ALA A 118 15.77 -1.14 1.22
N LEU A 119 14.80 -1.59 0.42
CA LEU A 119 13.60 -0.82 0.07
C LEU A 119 12.83 -0.40 1.34
N PHE A 120 12.62 -1.31 2.29
CA PHE A 120 11.93 -1.01 3.55
C PHE A 120 12.72 -0.15 4.53
N ALA A 121 14.05 -0.22 4.47
CA ALA A 121 14.93 0.66 5.24
C ALA A 121 14.99 2.09 4.65
N GLY A 122 14.38 2.32 3.48
CA GLY A 122 14.51 3.58 2.74
C GLY A 122 15.90 3.77 2.13
N ASN A 123 16.63 2.68 1.90
CA ASN A 123 17.92 2.68 1.23
C ASN A 123 17.73 2.56 -0.29
N GLU A 124 17.09 3.58 -0.88
CA GLU A 124 16.79 3.68 -2.32
C GLU A 124 18.07 3.56 -3.16
N GLU A 125 19.19 4.12 -2.68
CA GLU A 125 20.50 4.06 -3.35
C GLU A 125 20.94 2.61 -3.64
N GLN A 126 20.81 1.71 -2.67
CA GLN A 126 21.19 0.31 -2.85
C GLN A 126 20.30 -0.40 -3.89
N VAL A 127 19.01 -0.09 -3.94
CA VAL A 127 18.09 -0.68 -4.93
C VAL A 127 18.40 -0.14 -6.31
N HIS A 128 18.65 1.17 -6.43
CA HIS A 128 19.01 1.82 -7.68
C HIS A 128 20.35 1.32 -8.24
N GLU A 129 21.39 1.20 -7.40
CA GLU A 129 22.67 0.62 -7.80
C GLU A 129 22.52 -0.81 -8.33
N ALA A 130 21.66 -1.62 -7.69
CA ALA A 130 21.37 -2.95 -8.17
C ALA A 130 20.64 -2.93 -9.52
N ALA A 131 19.65 -2.05 -9.70
CA ALA A 131 18.93 -1.87 -10.96
C ALA A 131 19.86 -1.45 -12.11
N GLU A 132 20.73 -0.46 -11.87
CA GLU A 132 21.72 0.00 -12.84
C GLU A 132 22.67 -1.14 -13.27
N LYS A 133 23.16 -1.92 -12.30
CA LYS A 133 24.06 -3.04 -12.54
C LYS A 133 23.44 -4.10 -13.43
N ILE A 134 22.17 -4.43 -13.20
CA ILE A 134 21.43 -5.43 -13.99
C ILE A 134 20.74 -4.84 -15.22
N GLN A 135 20.93 -3.53 -15.49
CA GLN A 135 20.37 -2.80 -16.62
C GLN A 135 18.83 -2.85 -16.67
N VAL A 136 18.21 -2.65 -15.52
CA VAL A 136 16.77 -2.51 -15.35
C VAL A 136 16.48 -1.11 -14.82
N ASP A 137 15.39 -0.52 -15.31
CA ASP A 137 14.88 0.75 -14.80
C ASP A 137 14.63 0.66 -13.27
N PRO A 138 15.20 1.56 -12.45
CA PRO A 138 15.09 1.48 -10.99
C PRO A 138 13.65 1.39 -10.50
N GLU A 139 12.75 2.19 -11.06
CA GLU A 139 11.35 2.22 -10.70
C GLU A 139 10.63 0.90 -11.04
N VAL A 140 11.02 0.23 -12.13
CA VAL A 140 10.51 -1.11 -12.46
C VAL A 140 10.98 -2.15 -11.44
N LEU A 141 12.26 -2.12 -11.04
CA LEU A 141 12.78 -3.03 -10.02
C LEU A 141 12.10 -2.80 -8.66
N GLU A 142 11.97 -1.54 -8.24
CA GLU A 142 11.28 -1.14 -7.02
C GLU A 142 9.82 -1.60 -7.02
N ALA A 143 9.08 -1.37 -8.11
CA ALA A 143 7.69 -1.78 -8.23
C ALA A 143 7.55 -3.30 -8.11
N ILE A 144 8.37 -4.08 -8.81
CA ILE A 144 8.34 -5.55 -8.74
C ILE A 144 8.67 -6.03 -7.33
N LEU A 145 9.69 -5.46 -6.67
CA LEU A 145 10.03 -5.78 -5.29
C LEU A 145 8.88 -5.45 -4.34
N ALA A 146 8.35 -4.23 -4.40
CA ALA A 146 7.22 -3.79 -3.59
C ALA A 146 6.00 -4.70 -3.76
N TRP A 147 5.58 -4.97 -5.00
CA TRP A 147 4.45 -5.85 -5.29
C TRP A 147 4.68 -7.29 -4.86
N SER A 148 5.94 -7.76 -4.84
CA SER A 148 6.30 -9.11 -4.39
C SER A 148 6.29 -9.24 -2.87
N ILE A 149 6.62 -8.18 -2.13
CA ILE A 149 6.63 -8.20 -0.66
C ILE A 149 5.23 -7.93 -0.09
N GLN A 150 4.41 -7.16 -0.81
CA GLN A 150 3.08 -6.74 -0.39
C GLN A 150 2.17 -7.89 0.09
N PRO A 151 2.06 -9.05 -0.60
CA PRO A 151 1.23 -10.17 -0.13
C PRO A 151 1.62 -10.71 1.25
N ILE A 152 2.91 -10.71 1.58
CA ILE A 152 3.40 -11.16 2.89
C ILE A 152 2.92 -10.19 3.98
N PHE A 153 3.02 -8.89 3.73
CA PHE A 153 2.55 -7.86 4.65
C PHE A 153 1.02 -7.79 4.75
N GLU A 154 0.29 -8.05 3.67
CA GLU A 154 -1.17 -8.18 3.71
C GLU A 154 -1.61 -9.33 4.60
N ALA A 155 -0.94 -10.47 4.51
CA ALA A 155 -1.19 -11.62 5.38
C ALA A 155 -0.87 -11.30 6.85
N PHE A 156 0.25 -10.64 7.10
CA PHE A 156 0.64 -10.20 8.44
C PHE A 156 -0.36 -9.18 9.02
N SER A 157 -0.75 -8.19 8.23
CA SER A 157 -1.74 -7.17 8.58
C SER A 157 -3.10 -7.78 8.93
N ARG A 158 -3.57 -8.75 8.12
CA ARG A 158 -4.84 -9.45 8.33
C ARG A 158 -4.82 -10.27 9.62
N ALA A 159 -3.72 -11.01 9.86
CA ALA A 159 -3.57 -11.79 11.09
C ALA A 159 -3.54 -10.88 12.32
N LEU A 160 -2.77 -9.78 12.27
CA LEU A 160 -2.63 -8.87 13.39
C LEU A 160 -3.94 -8.12 13.70
N SER A 161 -4.62 -7.60 12.68
CA SER A 161 -5.89 -6.87 12.85
C SER A 161 -7.03 -7.75 13.40
N GLY A 162 -6.91 -9.08 13.30
CA GLY A 162 -7.83 -10.03 13.91
C GLY A 162 -7.61 -10.26 15.41
N GLU A 163 -6.44 -9.91 15.93
CA GLU A 163 -5.98 -10.25 17.28
C GLU A 163 -5.73 -9.01 18.17
N THR A 164 -5.52 -7.83 17.58
CA THR A 164 -5.32 -6.58 18.31
C THR A 164 -6.07 -5.42 17.66
N ASP A 165 -6.59 -4.51 18.49
CA ASP A 165 -6.92 -3.17 18.01
C ASP A 165 -5.66 -2.30 17.94
N PHE A 166 -5.71 -1.28 17.08
CA PHE A 166 -4.64 -0.27 16.96
C PHE A 166 -4.95 1.00 17.75
N SER A 167 -5.83 0.96 18.76
CA SER A 167 -6.32 2.17 19.45
C SER A 167 -5.24 2.95 20.20
N SER A 168 -4.19 2.25 20.65
CA SER A 168 -3.01 2.83 21.30
C SER A 168 -2.04 3.51 20.32
N TRP A 169 -2.13 3.20 19.03
CA TRP A 169 -1.28 3.76 17.99
C TRP A 169 -1.73 5.19 17.65
N LYS A 170 -0.83 6.17 17.82
CA LYS A 170 -1.13 7.60 17.61
C LYS A 170 -0.42 8.20 16.39
N SER A 171 0.37 7.41 15.68
CA SER A 171 1.09 7.85 14.48
C SER A 171 0.18 7.79 13.25
N GLY A 172 0.43 8.71 12.30
CA GLY A 172 -0.20 8.66 10.98
C GLY A 172 0.50 7.70 10.02
N ARG A 173 1.60 7.07 10.45
CA ARG A 173 2.21 5.93 9.75
C ARG A 173 1.46 4.64 10.08
N CYS A 174 1.52 3.67 9.18
CA CYS A 174 0.87 2.38 9.37
C CYS A 174 1.39 1.65 10.63
N PRO A 175 0.51 1.15 11.52
CA PRO A 175 0.93 0.38 12.69
C PRO A 175 1.54 -0.97 12.32
N VAL A 176 1.27 -1.51 11.12
CA VAL A 176 1.79 -2.81 10.71
C VAL A 176 3.16 -2.68 10.04
N CYS A 177 3.23 -2.00 8.90
CA CYS A 177 4.44 -1.91 8.07
C CYS A 177 5.23 -0.60 8.24
N GLY A 178 4.74 0.37 9.02
CA GLY A 178 5.41 1.66 9.21
C GLY A 178 5.39 2.62 8.02
N GLY A 179 4.84 2.20 6.88
CA GLY A 179 4.73 3.04 5.68
C GLY A 179 3.77 4.23 5.88
N PRO A 180 3.91 5.30 5.08
CA PRO A 180 2.97 6.41 5.09
C PRO A 180 1.61 5.98 4.54
N SER A 181 0.55 6.72 4.90
CA SER A 181 -0.73 6.64 4.20
C SER A 181 -1.13 8.01 3.66
N ARG A 182 -1.61 8.01 2.41
CA ARG A 182 -2.22 9.17 1.73
C ARG A 182 -3.74 9.08 1.61
N LEU A 183 -4.36 8.11 2.29
CA LEU A 183 -5.78 7.81 2.18
C LEU A 183 -6.39 7.70 3.57
N GLU A 184 -7.33 8.59 3.81
CA GLU A 184 -8.24 8.58 4.95
C GLU A 184 -9.63 8.18 4.44
N PHE A 185 -10.40 7.50 5.28
CA PHE A 185 -11.83 7.35 5.06
C PHE A 185 -12.61 7.68 6.33
N ILE A 186 -13.80 8.23 6.15
CA ILE A 186 -14.76 8.44 7.25
C ILE A 186 -15.82 7.36 7.13
N ASP A 187 -15.98 6.54 8.18
CA ASP A 187 -16.99 5.49 8.22
C ASP A 187 -18.43 6.03 8.30
N GLU A 188 -19.42 5.14 8.21
CA GLU A 188 -20.84 5.52 8.27
C GLU A 188 -21.22 6.20 9.60
N GLU A 189 -20.49 5.89 10.68
CA GLU A 189 -20.64 6.50 12.01
C GLU A 189 -19.93 7.86 12.15
N GLY A 190 -19.11 8.25 11.18
CA GLY A 190 -18.40 9.53 11.18
C GLY A 190 -17.02 9.49 11.84
N HIS A 191 -16.44 8.31 12.11
CA HIS A 191 -15.08 8.18 12.60
C HIS A 191 -14.08 8.18 11.44
N SER A 192 -12.95 8.84 11.65
CA SER A 192 -11.85 8.91 10.70
C SER A 192 -10.85 7.77 10.92
N HIS A 193 -10.43 7.17 9.82
CA HIS A 193 -9.45 6.09 9.77
C HIS A 193 -8.48 6.32 8.63
N LEU A 194 -7.21 5.98 8.85
CA LEU A 194 -6.23 5.87 7.77
C LEU A 194 -6.24 4.45 7.21
N LYS A 195 -5.97 4.34 5.90
CA LYS A 195 -5.82 3.06 5.21
C LYS A 195 -4.44 2.97 4.57
N CYS A 196 -3.70 1.92 4.89
CA CYS A 196 -2.41 1.65 4.24
C CYS A 196 -2.64 1.09 2.84
N GLN A 197 -2.05 1.73 1.83
CA GLN A 197 -2.08 1.29 0.43
C GLN A 197 -1.21 0.06 0.18
N PHE A 198 -0.28 -0.22 1.10
CA PHE A 198 0.65 -1.34 0.99
C PHE A 198 0.10 -2.60 1.68
N CYS A 199 0.06 -2.63 3.01
CA CYS A 199 -0.37 -3.84 3.74
C CYS A 199 -1.89 -3.92 3.99
N GLY A 200 -2.66 -2.94 3.53
CA GLY A 200 -4.12 -2.90 3.67
C GLY A 200 -4.65 -2.56 5.07
N ALA A 201 -3.79 -2.40 6.08
CA ALA A 201 -4.19 -2.09 7.45
C ALA A 201 -5.04 -0.82 7.54
N GLU A 202 -6.03 -0.84 8.42
CA GLU A 202 -6.92 0.29 8.72
C GLU A 202 -6.80 0.61 10.22
N TRP A 203 -6.62 1.89 10.57
CA TRP A 203 -6.54 2.30 11.98
C TRP A 203 -7.13 3.69 12.18
N SER A 204 -7.73 3.91 13.35
CA SER A 204 -8.33 5.19 13.69
C SER A 204 -7.27 6.28 13.79
N TYR A 205 -7.58 7.44 13.22
CA TYR A 205 -6.71 8.60 13.25
C TYR A 205 -7.57 9.87 13.35
N PRO A 206 -7.16 10.91 14.11
CA PRO A 206 -7.97 12.12 14.22
C PRO A 206 -8.12 12.84 12.87
N GLU A 207 -9.35 13.15 12.48
CA GLU A 207 -9.61 14.03 11.34
C GLU A 207 -8.94 15.40 11.55
N GLY A 208 -8.45 16.01 10.48
CA GLY A 208 -7.80 17.33 10.53
C GLY A 208 -6.39 17.31 11.12
N LYS A 209 -5.84 16.13 11.44
CA LYS A 209 -4.42 15.94 11.76
C LYS A 209 -3.67 15.47 10.53
N CYS A 210 -2.50 16.07 10.24
CA CYS A 210 -1.68 15.68 9.11
C CYS A 210 -1.07 14.27 9.34
N PRO A 211 -1.33 13.27 8.47
CA PRO A 211 -0.83 11.91 8.67
C PRO A 211 0.69 11.78 8.51
N TYR A 212 1.34 12.75 7.88
CA TYR A 212 2.78 12.74 7.63
C TYR A 212 3.61 13.30 8.78
N CYS A 213 3.28 14.52 9.25
CA CYS A 213 4.07 15.22 10.27
C CYS A 213 3.35 15.38 11.62
N GLY A 214 2.10 14.93 11.73
CA GLY A 214 1.31 15.01 12.97
C GLY A 214 0.84 16.43 13.32
N ASN A 215 0.94 17.39 12.39
CA ASN A 215 0.44 18.75 12.59
C ASN A 215 -1.08 18.77 12.82
N GLU A 216 -1.55 19.58 13.77
CA GLU A 216 -2.97 19.74 14.13
C GLU A 216 -3.43 21.22 14.03
N GLU A 217 -2.57 22.11 13.53
CA GLU A 217 -2.89 23.54 13.40
C GLU A 217 -3.79 23.78 12.19
N SER A 218 -5.07 24.07 12.46
CA SER A 218 -6.12 24.27 11.46
C SER A 218 -5.81 25.36 10.43
N GLU A 219 -5.05 26.40 10.77
CA GLU A 219 -4.65 27.45 9.82
C GLU A 219 -3.62 26.97 8.78
N SER A 220 -2.94 25.86 9.06
CA SER A 220 -1.89 25.29 8.22
C SER A 220 -2.29 23.99 7.52
N ILE A 221 -3.52 23.53 7.76
CA ILE A 221 -4.15 22.40 7.10
C ILE A 221 -5.37 22.91 6.35
N ILE A 222 -5.35 22.74 5.03
CA ILE A 222 -6.41 23.26 4.16
C ILE A 222 -7.05 22.12 3.37
N GLU A 223 -8.35 22.27 3.11
CA GLU A 223 -9.03 21.51 2.07
C GLU A 223 -8.86 22.25 0.74
N ILE A 224 -8.34 21.56 -0.28
CA ILE A 224 -8.20 22.09 -1.64
C ILE A 224 -9.53 21.83 -2.37
N PRO A 225 -10.26 22.88 -2.78
CA PRO A 225 -11.54 22.71 -3.45
C PRO A 225 -11.34 22.11 -4.86
N VAL A 226 -12.00 20.98 -5.13
CA VAL A 226 -11.96 20.32 -6.43
C VAL A 226 -13.31 20.44 -7.11
N LYS A 227 -13.33 21.10 -8.28
CA LYS A 227 -14.57 21.38 -9.01
C LYS A 227 -15.22 20.07 -9.49
N GLY A 228 -16.48 19.88 -9.12
CA GLY A 228 -17.26 18.71 -9.54
C GLY A 228 -16.92 17.44 -8.76
N GLU A 229 -16.21 17.58 -7.64
CA GLU A 229 -15.90 16.49 -6.73
C GLU A 229 -16.56 16.76 -5.39
N ASP A 230 -17.58 15.99 -5.05
CA ASP A 230 -18.30 16.05 -3.77
C ASP A 230 -18.11 14.77 -2.93
N LYS A 231 -17.64 13.69 -3.57
CA LYS A 231 -17.39 12.37 -2.98
C LYS A 231 -16.11 12.34 -2.17
N PHE A 232 -15.08 13.03 -2.67
CA PHE A 232 -13.75 13.03 -2.08
C PHE A 232 -13.32 14.42 -1.63
N ARG A 233 -12.44 14.46 -0.62
CA ARG A 233 -11.76 15.69 -0.20
C ARG A 233 -10.26 15.55 -0.42
N LEU A 234 -9.63 16.65 -0.82
CA LEU A 234 -8.18 16.75 -0.94
C LEU A 234 -7.68 17.67 0.17
N MET A 235 -6.89 17.13 1.09
CA MET A 235 -6.29 17.90 2.18
C MET A 235 -4.82 18.15 1.88
N ALA A 236 -4.29 19.30 2.33
CA ALA A 236 -2.87 19.62 2.24
C ALA A 236 -2.36 20.27 3.53
N CYS A 237 -1.09 20.01 3.87
CA CYS A 237 -0.42 20.56 5.05
C CYS A 237 0.72 21.49 4.61
N TYR A 238 0.62 22.79 4.94
CA TYR A 238 1.66 23.76 4.60
C TYR A 238 2.97 23.56 5.37
N LYS A 239 2.94 22.87 6.51
CA LYS A 239 4.17 22.64 7.30
C LYS A 239 5.11 21.63 6.67
N CYS A 240 4.58 20.54 6.12
CA CYS A 240 5.40 19.48 5.52
C CYS A 240 5.25 19.37 4.00
N GLY A 241 4.32 20.11 3.40
CA GLY A 241 4.02 20.04 1.96
C GLY A 241 3.26 18.78 1.53
N GLY A 242 2.89 17.91 2.47
CA GLY A 242 2.17 16.67 2.17
C GLY A 242 0.69 16.91 1.90
N TYR A 243 0.08 16.04 1.09
CA TYR A 243 -1.35 16.02 0.81
C TYR A 243 -1.93 14.63 1.08
N TRP A 244 -3.21 14.53 1.41
CA TRP A 244 -3.90 13.25 1.53
C TRP A 244 -5.35 13.37 1.07
N LYS A 245 -5.92 12.24 0.69
CA LYS A 245 -7.28 12.13 0.16
C LYS A 245 -8.20 11.58 1.23
N ILE A 246 -9.43 12.09 1.30
CA ILE A 246 -10.46 11.57 2.20
C ILE A 246 -11.65 11.07 1.40
N VAL A 247 -12.07 9.83 1.64
CA VAL A 247 -13.32 9.25 1.14
C VAL A 247 -14.36 9.22 2.26
N ASP A 248 -15.52 9.85 2.07
CA ASP A 248 -16.57 9.90 3.10
C ASP A 248 -17.67 8.86 2.80
N GLU A 249 -17.70 7.75 3.53
CA GLU A 249 -18.64 6.64 3.32
C GLU A 249 -20.09 7.05 3.51
N ARG A 250 -20.37 8.13 4.25
CA ARG A 250 -21.73 8.69 4.40
C ARG A 250 -22.22 9.34 3.11
N LYS A 251 -21.31 9.71 2.20
CA LYS A 251 -21.62 10.27 0.88
C LYS A 251 -21.59 9.21 -0.22
N VAL A 252 -20.59 8.33 -0.19
CA VAL A 252 -20.35 7.37 -1.28
C VAL A 252 -20.96 5.98 -1.04
N GLY A 253 -21.37 5.70 0.20
CA GLY A 253 -21.82 4.39 0.67
C GLY A 253 -20.70 3.35 0.77
N THR A 254 -21.04 2.18 1.32
CA THR A 254 -20.11 1.05 1.53
C THR A 254 -20.13 0.02 0.37
N ASN A 255 -20.82 0.39 -0.72
CA ASN A 255 -20.82 -0.22 -2.06
C ASN A 255 -19.46 -0.72 -2.57
N ILE A 256 -18.47 0.15 -2.43
CA ILE A 256 -17.17 0.01 -3.06
C ILE A 256 -16.17 -0.50 -2.02
N PRO A 257 -15.44 -1.60 -2.27
CA PRO A 257 -14.40 -2.07 -1.38
C PRO A 257 -13.37 -0.98 -1.09
N ARG A 258 -13.00 -0.79 0.18
CA ARG A 258 -12.00 0.21 0.60
C ARG A 258 -10.64 0.03 -0.09
N SER A 259 -10.30 -1.18 -0.57
CA SER A 259 -9.09 -1.41 -1.38
C SER A 259 -9.08 -0.62 -2.69
N LEU A 260 -10.25 -0.23 -3.21
CA LEU A 260 -10.38 0.58 -4.42
C LEU A 260 -10.42 2.09 -4.13
N TYR A 261 -10.50 2.54 -2.88
CA TYR A 261 -10.64 3.97 -2.56
C TYR A 261 -9.46 4.80 -3.04
N ASP A 262 -8.24 4.24 -3.01
CA ASP A 262 -7.04 4.94 -3.47
C ASP A 262 -7.10 5.20 -4.97
N ILE A 263 -7.39 4.17 -5.78
CA ILE A 263 -7.49 4.30 -7.24
C ILE A 263 -8.75 5.06 -7.66
N TRP A 264 -9.85 4.94 -6.91
CA TRP A 264 -11.09 5.67 -7.17
C TRP A 264 -10.89 7.18 -7.03
N SER A 265 -10.10 7.59 -6.05
CA SER A 265 -9.75 8.99 -5.80
C SER A 265 -8.49 9.46 -6.55
N PHE A 266 -7.98 8.68 -7.51
CA PHE A 266 -6.70 8.95 -8.19
C PHE A 266 -6.63 10.33 -8.87
N ARG A 267 -7.77 10.86 -9.34
CA ARG A 267 -7.84 12.22 -9.89
C ARG A 267 -7.29 13.28 -8.94
N LEU A 268 -7.44 13.09 -7.63
CA LEU A 268 -6.91 14.02 -6.64
C LEU A 268 -5.38 14.02 -6.58
N ASP A 269 -4.74 12.88 -6.85
CA ASP A 269 -3.28 12.79 -6.93
C ASP A 269 -2.74 13.55 -8.15
N LEU A 270 -3.42 13.46 -9.30
CA LEU A 270 -3.07 14.26 -10.49
C LEU A 270 -3.13 15.76 -10.17
N LEU A 271 -4.21 16.20 -9.52
CA LEU A 271 -4.39 17.60 -9.13
C LEU A 271 -3.31 18.07 -8.14
N ALA A 272 -2.97 17.24 -7.14
CA ALA A 272 -1.96 17.56 -6.15
C ALA A 272 -0.54 17.60 -6.74
N SER A 273 -0.23 16.72 -7.70
CA SER A 273 1.07 16.69 -8.40
C SER A 273 1.19 17.75 -9.50
N GLY A 274 0.14 18.54 -9.76
CA GLY A 274 0.12 19.57 -10.80
C GLY A 274 -0.04 19.03 -12.23
N GLN A 275 -0.36 17.73 -12.38
CA GLN A 275 -0.69 17.11 -13.65
C GLN A 275 -2.17 17.36 -13.98
N LYS A 276 -2.47 17.72 -15.23
CA LYS A 276 -3.82 18.04 -15.70
C LYS A 276 -4.40 16.92 -16.53
#